data_AF-A0A163SHH8-F1
#
_entry.id   AF-A0A163SHH8-F1
#
_cell.length_a   1.000
_cell.length_b   1.000
_cell.length_c   1.000
_cell.angle_alpha   90.00
_cell.angle_beta   90.00
_cell.angle_gamma   90.00
#
_symmetry.space_group_name_H-M   'P 1'
#
loop_
_entity.id
_entity.type
_entity.pdbx_description
1 polymer ?
#
loop_
_entity_poly.entity_id
_entity_poly.type
_entity_poly.pdbx_seq_one_letter_code
_entity_poly.pdbx_strand_id
1 'polypeptide(L)'
;MKKILGFILLVMLTACSDNAAVEQLKKDYPDVKKMVVELPDTVQERLAAPESVPFEPKQVQLKYAGEPPGDPKGDIIHTEFVYGNGKGAVLNVTTFHNEKTNFHDEGKLKTTKLEDGTKVVIETNSSDVKAIRWKKDDLYYGMMLMGSQFKMEDLLKAANSMEY
;
A
#
# COMPACT_ATOMS: atom_id res chain seq x y z
N MET A 1 37.84 -46.73 -0.05
CA MET A 1 37.13 -46.37 1.19
C MET A 1 36.85 -44.87 1.09
N LYS A 2 35.63 -44.45 0.67
CA LYS A 2 34.54 -43.97 1.53
C LYS A 2 35.11 -43.09 2.66
N LYS A 3 34.93 -41.76 2.67
CA LYS A 3 33.69 -41.01 2.91
C LYS A 3 33.92 -39.57 2.39
N ILE A 4 33.16 -39.08 1.40
CA ILE A 4 31.98 -38.19 1.57
C ILE A 4 32.10 -37.25 2.76
N LEU A 5 32.25 -35.95 2.49
CA LEU A 5 31.50 -34.87 3.14
C LEU A 5 31.74 -33.58 2.35
N GLY A 6 31.04 -33.48 1.20
CA GLY A 6 30.82 -32.20 0.55
C GLY A 6 29.81 -31.42 1.39
N PHE A 7 30.29 -30.35 2.03
CA PHE A 7 29.42 -29.35 2.65
C PHE A 7 28.79 -28.52 1.53
N ILE A 8 27.69 -29.03 0.97
CA ILE A 8 26.79 -28.19 0.18
C ILE A 8 26.01 -27.38 1.21
N LEU A 9 26.54 -26.22 1.57
CA LEU A 9 25.79 -25.18 2.23
C LEU A 9 24.89 -24.56 1.15
N LEU A 10 23.78 -25.25 0.86
CA LEU A 10 22.66 -24.68 0.13
C LEU A 10 22.00 -23.69 1.08
N VAL A 11 22.58 -22.48 1.19
CA VAL A 11 21.85 -21.35 1.76
C VAL A 11 20.70 -21.12 0.79
N MET A 12 19.53 -21.61 1.17
CA MET A 12 18.28 -21.20 0.55
C MET A 12 18.22 -19.68 0.76
N LEU A 13 18.62 -18.92 -0.26
CA LEU A 13 18.13 -17.57 -0.47
C LEU A 13 16.64 -17.73 -0.79
N THR A 14 15.82 -18.00 0.23
CA THR A 14 14.43 -17.59 0.18
C THR A 14 14.51 -16.08 0.11
N ALA A 15 14.46 -15.55 -1.10
CA ALA A 15 14.14 -14.16 -1.31
C ALA A 15 12.79 -13.94 -0.60
N CYS A 16 12.84 -13.51 0.66
CA CYS A 16 11.70 -12.88 1.30
C CYS A 16 11.60 -11.51 0.62
N SER A 17 10.99 -11.49 -0.56
CA SER A 17 10.37 -10.30 -1.10
C SER A 17 9.03 -10.06 -0.39
N ASP A 18 8.95 -10.39 0.90
CA ASP A 18 7.75 -10.25 1.69
C ASP A 18 7.70 -8.80 2.11
N ASN A 19 6.65 -8.10 1.67
CA ASN A 19 6.32 -6.75 2.09
C ASN A 19 6.20 -6.71 3.62
N ALA A 20 7.27 -6.27 4.29
CA ALA A 20 7.43 -6.36 5.74
C ALA A 20 6.38 -5.49 6.46
N ALA A 21 6.01 -4.36 5.86
CA ALA A 21 4.92 -3.51 6.35
C ALA A 21 3.59 -4.28 6.38
N VAL A 22 3.22 -4.97 5.29
CA VAL A 22 1.98 -5.78 5.24
C VAL A 22 2.04 -6.97 6.21
N GLU A 23 3.19 -7.66 6.32
CA GLU A 23 3.36 -8.73 7.32
C GLU A 23 3.17 -8.22 8.75
N GLN A 24 3.74 -7.07 9.07
CA GLN A 24 3.60 -6.45 10.38
C GLN A 24 2.13 -6.06 10.65
N LEU A 25 1.41 -5.53 9.65
CA LEU A 25 -0.02 -5.25 9.78
C LEU A 25 -0.85 -6.51 10.06
N LYS A 26 -0.57 -7.63 9.39
CA LYS A 26 -1.25 -8.91 9.65
C LYS A 26 -0.99 -9.44 11.06
N LYS A 27 0.18 -9.15 11.62
CA LYS A 27 0.54 -9.52 13.00
C LYS A 27 -0.17 -8.65 14.03
N ASP A 28 -0.18 -7.34 13.81
CA ASP A 28 -0.71 -6.37 14.78
C ASP A 28 -2.23 -6.25 14.73
N TYR A 29 -2.84 -6.53 13.57
CA TYR A 29 -4.27 -6.39 13.33
C TYR A 29 -4.87 -7.70 12.79
N PRO A 30 -5.40 -8.59 13.65
CA PRO A 30 -5.91 -9.89 13.24
C PRO A 30 -7.01 -9.85 12.15
N ASP A 31 -7.83 -8.79 12.12
CA ASP A 31 -8.86 -8.64 11.10
C ASP A 31 -8.29 -8.27 9.72
N VAL A 32 -7.15 -7.57 9.70
CA VAL A 32 -6.37 -7.39 8.45
C VAL A 32 -5.90 -8.74 7.95
N LYS A 33 -5.32 -9.58 8.82
CA LYS A 33 -4.88 -10.93 8.43
C LYS A 33 -6.02 -11.76 7.85
N LYS A 34 -7.19 -11.77 8.49
CA LYS A 34 -8.37 -12.50 7.98
C LYS A 34 -8.76 -12.01 6.58
N MET A 35 -8.81 -10.70 6.38
CA MET A 35 -9.13 -10.12 5.07
C MET A 35 -8.10 -10.49 4.01
N VAL A 36 -6.80 -10.41 4.32
CA VAL A 36 -5.73 -10.74 3.36
C VAL A 36 -5.85 -12.19 2.86
N VAL A 37 -6.04 -13.16 3.77
CA VAL A 37 -6.13 -14.59 3.36
C VAL A 37 -7.39 -14.91 2.55
N GLU A 38 -8.40 -14.03 2.60
CA GLU A 38 -9.60 -14.14 1.78
C GLU A 38 -9.41 -13.60 0.37
N LEU A 39 -8.38 -12.78 0.09
CA LEU A 39 -8.10 -12.27 -1.26
C LEU A 39 -7.42 -13.33 -2.16
N PRO A 40 -7.42 -13.16 -3.49
CA PRO A 40 -6.64 -14.01 -4.40
C PRO A 40 -5.13 -13.82 -4.16
N ASP A 41 -4.33 -14.87 -4.33
CA ASP A 41 -2.89 -14.82 -4.05
C ASP A 41 -2.18 -13.72 -4.86
N THR A 42 -2.58 -13.54 -6.12
CA THR A 42 -2.07 -12.47 -7.00
C THR A 42 -2.35 -11.06 -6.47
N VAL A 43 -3.42 -10.87 -5.71
CA VAL A 43 -3.76 -9.60 -5.05
C VAL A 43 -2.97 -9.47 -3.75
N GLN A 44 -2.83 -10.56 -2.99
CA GLN A 44 -2.06 -10.59 -1.74
C GLN A 44 -0.59 -10.20 -1.98
N GLU A 45 0.03 -10.73 -3.03
CA GLU A 45 1.41 -10.42 -3.46
C GLU A 45 1.61 -8.96 -3.90
N ARG A 46 0.52 -8.23 -4.19
CA ARG A 46 0.54 -6.84 -4.67
C ARG A 46 0.00 -5.86 -3.63
N LEU A 47 -0.27 -6.31 -2.40
CA LEU A 47 -0.66 -5.40 -1.32
C LEU A 47 0.53 -4.51 -0.97
N ALA A 48 0.30 -3.20 -0.94
CA ALA A 48 1.32 -2.23 -0.63
C ALA A 48 0.89 -1.40 0.59
N ALA A 49 1.83 -1.10 1.47
CA ALA A 49 1.60 -0.33 2.70
C ALA A 49 2.83 0.50 3.08
N PRO A 50 2.66 1.65 3.73
CA PRO A 50 3.77 2.43 4.25
C PRO A 50 4.32 1.83 5.55
N GLU A 51 5.64 1.82 5.71
CA GLU A 51 6.29 1.49 6.99
C GLU A 51 6.02 2.56 8.05
N SER A 52 5.81 3.82 7.64
CA SER A 52 5.56 4.94 8.53
C SER A 52 4.32 5.74 8.12
N VAL A 53 3.46 6.00 9.09
CA VAL A 53 2.26 6.83 8.93
C VAL A 53 2.37 8.12 9.76
N PRO A 54 1.66 9.21 9.41
CA PRO A 54 1.87 10.54 10.01
C PRO A 54 1.33 10.68 11.44
N PHE A 55 0.76 9.61 12.00
CA PHE A 55 0.22 9.57 13.36
C PHE A 55 0.23 8.14 13.89
N GLU A 56 0.16 7.95 15.20
CA GLU A 56 -0.02 6.62 15.80
C GLU A 56 -1.43 6.09 15.48
N PRO A 57 -1.58 4.99 14.73
CA PRO A 57 -2.88 4.43 14.42
C PRO A 57 -3.49 3.78 15.67
N LYS A 58 -4.78 4.04 15.90
CA LYS A 58 -5.59 3.33 16.92
C LYS A 58 -6.42 2.22 16.29
N GLN A 59 -6.70 2.34 15.00
CA GLN A 59 -7.40 1.34 14.21
C GLN A 59 -6.76 1.26 12.82
N VAL A 60 -6.62 0.04 12.32
CA VAL A 60 -6.23 -0.23 10.93
C VAL A 60 -7.20 -1.24 10.35
N GLN A 61 -7.66 -0.99 9.13
CA GLN A 61 -8.56 -1.88 8.39
C GLN A 61 -8.04 -2.09 6.97
N LEU A 62 -8.30 -3.26 6.41
CA LEU A 62 -8.15 -3.53 4.99
C LEU A 62 -9.55 -3.63 4.36
N LYS A 63 -9.76 -2.92 3.26
CA LYS A 63 -10.98 -2.97 2.45
C LYS A 63 -10.63 -3.35 1.02
N TYR A 64 -11.62 -3.79 0.27
CA TYR A 64 -11.51 -4.03 -1.16
C TYR A 64 -12.79 -3.64 -1.88
N ALA A 65 -12.67 -3.41 -3.18
CA ALA A 65 -13.79 -3.44 -4.11
C ALA A 65 -13.46 -4.42 -5.23
N GLY A 66 -14.48 -5.17 -5.68
CA GLY A 66 -14.33 -6.15 -6.74
C GLY A 66 -15.65 -6.42 -7.45
N GLU A 67 -15.57 -7.25 -8.49
CA GLU A 67 -16.71 -7.73 -9.26
C GLU A 67 -16.84 -9.26 -9.13
N PRO A 68 -17.97 -9.79 -8.62
CA PRO A 68 -19.14 -9.06 -8.12
C PRO A 68 -18.86 -8.31 -6.79
N PRO A 69 -19.65 -7.26 -6.47
CA PRO A 69 -19.45 -6.49 -5.24
C PRO A 69 -19.50 -7.35 -3.98
N GLY A 70 -18.49 -7.20 -3.12
CA GLY A 70 -18.41 -7.91 -1.84
C GLY A 70 -17.92 -9.35 -1.94
N ASP A 71 -17.53 -9.84 -3.11
CA ASP A 71 -16.87 -11.15 -3.25
C ASP A 71 -15.35 -11.01 -3.14
N PRO A 72 -14.71 -11.50 -2.07
CA PRO A 72 -13.27 -11.38 -1.88
C PRO A 72 -12.47 -12.30 -2.83
N LYS A 73 -13.13 -13.21 -3.56
CA LYS A 73 -12.51 -14.08 -4.57
C LYS A 73 -12.83 -13.65 -6.00
N GLY A 74 -13.62 -12.59 -6.18
CA GLY A 74 -13.94 -12.02 -7.48
C GLY A 74 -12.78 -11.24 -8.11
N ASP A 75 -13.08 -10.51 -9.18
CA ASP A 75 -12.12 -9.64 -9.84
C ASP A 75 -11.89 -8.39 -8.98
N ILE A 76 -10.84 -8.43 -8.16
CA ILE A 76 -10.50 -7.32 -7.26
C ILE A 76 -10.01 -6.12 -8.08
N ILE A 77 -10.71 -5.00 -7.94
CA ILE A 77 -10.42 -3.75 -8.65
C ILE A 77 -9.38 -2.93 -7.86
N HIS A 78 -9.57 -2.82 -6.55
CA HIS A 78 -8.61 -2.15 -5.67
C HIS A 78 -8.70 -2.68 -4.24
N THR A 79 -7.62 -2.49 -3.50
CA THR A 79 -7.54 -2.71 -2.05
C THR A 79 -7.17 -1.40 -1.36
N GLU A 80 -7.64 -1.19 -0.14
CA GLU A 80 -7.37 0.03 0.63
C GLU A 80 -7.04 -0.30 2.09
N PHE A 81 -5.84 0.10 2.55
CA PHE A 81 -5.53 0.18 3.97
C PHE A 81 -6.01 1.53 4.52
N VAL A 82 -6.78 1.47 5.61
CA VAL A 82 -7.33 2.65 6.29
C VAL A 82 -6.77 2.72 7.70
N TYR A 83 -5.96 3.74 7.96
CA TYR A 83 -5.37 4.03 9.28
C TYR A 83 -6.16 5.16 9.93
N GLY A 84 -6.65 4.96 11.14
CA GLY A 84 -7.35 6.01 11.90
C GLY A 84 -6.73 6.23 13.28
N ASN A 85 -6.60 7.49 13.70
CA ASN A 85 -6.10 7.82 15.04
C ASN A 85 -7.20 7.95 16.11
N GLY A 86 -8.46 7.75 15.75
CA GLY A 86 -9.62 7.91 16.65
C GLY A 86 -9.95 9.37 17.03
N LYS A 87 -9.26 10.36 16.45
CA LYS A 87 -9.41 11.80 16.72
C LYS A 87 -9.62 12.61 15.43
N GLY A 88 -10.22 12.00 14.42
CA GLY A 88 -10.56 12.66 13.15
C GLY A 88 -9.45 12.68 12.10
N ALA A 89 -8.28 12.10 12.35
CA ALA A 89 -7.29 11.87 11.30
C ALA A 89 -7.45 10.49 10.69
N VAL A 90 -7.35 10.43 9.36
CA VAL A 90 -7.43 9.19 8.59
C VAL A 90 -6.41 9.24 7.46
N LEU A 91 -5.68 8.15 7.26
CA LEU A 91 -4.86 7.90 6.08
C LEU A 91 -5.47 6.72 5.32
N ASN A 92 -5.79 6.92 4.05
CA ASN A 92 -6.17 5.87 3.12
C ASN A 92 -4.99 5.60 2.18
N VAL A 93 -4.65 4.33 1.99
CA VAL A 93 -3.61 3.87 1.06
C VAL A 93 -4.24 2.85 0.13
N THR A 94 -4.35 3.21 -1.15
CA THR A 94 -5.07 2.42 -2.16
C THR A 94 -4.11 1.82 -3.17
N THR A 95 -4.22 0.52 -3.43
CA THR A 95 -3.60 -0.15 -4.58
C THR A 95 -4.67 -0.50 -5.60
N PHE A 96 -4.50 -0.04 -6.85
CA PHE A 96 -5.41 -0.35 -7.96
C PHE A 96 -4.88 -1.56 -8.72
N HIS A 97 -5.62 -2.67 -8.67
CA HIS A 97 -5.23 -3.97 -9.24
C HIS A 97 -5.67 -4.16 -10.68
N ASN A 98 -6.64 -3.37 -11.15
CA ASN A 98 -7.10 -3.44 -12.54
C ASN A 98 -6.07 -2.77 -13.47
N GLU A 99 -5.45 -3.55 -14.36
CA GLU A 99 -4.46 -3.08 -15.36
C GLU A 99 -5.05 -2.08 -16.37
N LYS A 100 -6.37 -2.05 -16.54
CA LYS A 100 -7.08 -1.07 -17.38
C LYS A 100 -7.40 0.21 -16.63
N THR A 101 -6.99 0.34 -15.37
CA THR A 101 -7.13 1.60 -14.62
C THR A 101 -6.37 2.68 -15.37
N ASN A 102 -7.11 3.56 -16.03
CA ASN A 102 -6.56 4.74 -16.67
C ASN A 102 -7.19 5.96 -16.02
N PHE A 103 -6.36 6.74 -15.34
CA PHE A 103 -6.76 8.04 -14.87
C PHE A 103 -6.46 9.02 -16.01
N HIS A 104 -7.50 9.44 -16.74
CA HIS A 104 -7.38 10.33 -17.90
C HIS A 104 -6.39 11.50 -17.68
N ASP A 105 -5.61 11.80 -18.74
CA ASP A 105 -4.49 12.73 -18.76
C ASP A 105 -4.81 14.17 -18.32
N GLU A 106 -4.15 14.57 -17.24
CA GLU A 106 -3.06 15.57 -17.22
C GLU A 106 -3.30 16.99 -17.79
N GLY A 107 -4.46 17.61 -17.56
CA GLY A 107 -4.54 19.08 -17.61
C GLY A 107 -3.92 19.74 -16.36
N LYS A 108 -2.83 20.53 -16.49
CA LYS A 108 -2.17 21.36 -15.43
C LYS A 108 -2.14 20.79 -13.99
N LEU A 109 -2.11 19.47 -13.82
CA LEU A 109 -2.03 18.88 -12.48
C LEU A 109 -0.66 19.18 -11.88
N LYS A 110 -0.64 19.62 -10.62
CA LYS A 110 0.62 19.83 -9.90
C LYS A 110 1.26 18.48 -9.69
N THR A 111 2.55 18.38 -10.00
CA THR A 111 3.33 17.16 -9.81
C THR A 111 4.50 17.42 -8.88
N THR A 112 4.95 16.36 -8.22
CA THR A 112 6.17 16.32 -7.43
C THR A 112 6.88 14.98 -7.65
N LYS A 113 7.93 14.69 -6.90
CA LYS A 113 8.63 13.40 -6.93
C LYS A 113 8.76 12.81 -5.53
N LEU A 114 8.69 11.49 -5.45
CA LEU A 114 9.16 10.74 -4.29
C LEU A 114 10.70 10.74 -4.24
N GLU A 115 11.26 10.30 -3.12
CA GLU A 115 12.72 10.21 -2.90
C GLU A 115 13.42 9.29 -3.91
N ASP A 116 12.75 8.23 -4.36
CA ASP A 116 13.25 7.32 -5.41
C ASP A 116 13.14 7.90 -6.83
N GLY A 117 12.62 9.12 -6.97
CA GLY A 117 12.43 9.82 -8.24
C GLY A 117 11.08 9.56 -8.93
N THR A 118 10.22 8.71 -8.37
CA THR A 118 8.88 8.42 -8.90
C THR A 118 8.07 9.69 -9.04
N LYS A 119 7.51 9.96 -10.23
CA LYS A 119 6.63 11.12 -10.49
C LYS A 119 5.30 10.89 -9.78
N VAL A 120 4.88 11.88 -9.00
CA VAL A 120 3.63 11.88 -8.24
C VAL A 120 2.75 13.01 -8.73
N VAL A 121 1.46 12.71 -8.90
CA VAL A 121 0.40 13.68 -9.16
C VAL A 121 -0.21 14.10 -7.82
N ILE A 122 -0.29 15.41 -7.58
CA ILE A 122 -1.01 15.97 -6.43
C ILE A 122 -2.47 16.16 -6.85
N GLU A 123 -3.35 15.33 -6.31
CA GLU A 123 -4.80 15.38 -6.62
C GLU A 123 -5.50 16.44 -5.77
N THR A 124 -5.09 16.62 -4.52
CA THR A 124 -5.64 17.65 -3.62
C THR A 124 -4.60 18.09 -2.61
N ASN A 125 -4.59 19.39 -2.29
CA ASN A 125 -3.81 19.97 -1.21
C ASN A 125 -4.61 21.11 -0.57
N SER A 126 -5.65 20.77 0.17
CA SER A 126 -6.47 21.70 0.94
C SER A 126 -6.01 21.75 2.41
N SER A 127 -6.64 22.60 3.23
CA SER A 127 -6.32 22.68 4.65
C SER A 127 -6.57 21.37 5.39
N ASP A 128 -7.56 20.59 4.98
CA ASP A 128 -8.09 19.40 5.65
C ASP A 128 -7.77 18.08 4.93
N VAL A 129 -7.50 18.12 3.62
CA VAL A 129 -7.26 16.92 2.81
C VAL A 129 -5.99 17.10 1.96
N LYS A 130 -5.14 16.08 1.95
CA LYS A 130 -4.01 15.96 1.04
C LYS A 130 -4.15 14.63 0.32
N ALA A 131 -4.04 14.64 -1.00
CA ALA A 131 -4.18 13.43 -1.81
C ALA A 131 -3.15 13.44 -2.93
N ILE A 132 -2.51 12.29 -3.11
CA ILE A 132 -1.55 12.04 -4.17
C ILE A 132 -1.87 10.72 -4.87
N ARG A 133 -1.41 10.61 -6.11
CA ARG A 133 -1.48 9.39 -6.91
C ARG A 133 -0.23 9.24 -7.75
N TRP A 134 0.23 8.00 -7.90
CA TRP A 134 1.40 7.69 -8.72
C TRP A 134 1.28 6.30 -9.35
N LYS A 135 2.18 6.00 -10.28
CA LYS A 135 2.29 4.68 -10.92
C LYS A 135 3.68 4.10 -10.59
N LYS A 136 3.74 2.83 -10.19
CA LYS A 136 4.98 2.07 -9.97
C LYS A 136 4.74 0.58 -10.26
N ASP A 137 5.70 -0.08 -10.88
CA ASP A 137 5.63 -1.52 -11.22
C ASP A 137 4.30 -1.94 -11.87
N ASP A 138 3.87 -1.14 -12.86
CA ASP A 138 2.63 -1.28 -13.62
C ASP A 138 1.29 -1.11 -12.87
N LEU A 139 1.33 -0.88 -11.57
CA LEU A 139 0.15 -0.56 -10.76
C LEU A 139 0.05 0.93 -10.47
N TYR A 140 -1.19 1.39 -10.25
CA TYR A 140 -1.45 2.70 -9.69
C TYR A 140 -1.65 2.61 -8.17
N TYR A 141 -1.20 3.65 -7.49
CA TYR A 141 -1.33 3.81 -6.05
C TYR A 141 -1.92 5.18 -5.74
N GLY A 142 -2.80 5.22 -4.75
CA GLY A 142 -3.36 6.45 -4.20
C GLY A 142 -3.08 6.56 -2.71
N MET A 143 -2.85 7.78 -2.23
CA MET A 143 -2.76 8.03 -0.80
C MET A 143 -3.50 9.32 -0.44
N MET A 144 -4.42 9.24 0.51
CA MET A 144 -5.22 10.37 0.97
C MET A 144 -5.11 10.52 2.50
N LEU A 145 -4.66 11.68 2.94
CA LEU A 145 -4.55 12.06 4.34
C LEU A 145 -5.58 13.14 4.68
N MET A 146 -6.51 12.78 5.56
CA MET A 146 -7.50 13.68 6.15
C MET A 146 -7.06 14.09 7.56
N GLY A 147 -7.14 15.38 7.85
CA GLY A 147 -6.76 16.00 9.12
C GLY A 147 -6.13 17.37 8.92
N SER A 148 -6.68 18.39 9.59
CA SER A 148 -6.28 19.79 9.39
C SER A 148 -4.89 20.12 9.93
N GLN A 149 -4.39 19.32 10.88
CA GLN A 149 -3.06 19.48 11.47
C GLN A 149 -1.90 19.01 10.56
N PHE A 150 -2.18 18.21 9.53
CA PHE A 150 -1.14 17.64 8.67
C PHE A 150 -0.89 18.48 7.43
N LYS A 151 0.31 18.35 6.87
CA LYS A 151 0.71 19.01 5.63
C LYS A 151 0.98 17.98 4.55
N MET A 152 1.16 18.46 3.30
CA MET A 152 1.51 17.61 2.17
C MET A 152 2.83 16.86 2.42
N GLU A 153 3.78 17.46 3.14
CA GLU A 153 5.05 16.83 3.48
C GLU A 153 4.86 15.59 4.36
N ASP A 154 3.85 15.55 5.22
CA ASP A 154 3.56 14.39 6.07
C ASP A 154 3.01 13.22 5.22
N LEU A 155 2.18 13.53 4.22
CA LEU A 155 1.70 12.56 3.24
C LEU A 155 2.84 12.03 2.37
N LEU A 156 3.72 12.91 1.89
CA LEU A 156 4.87 12.52 1.06
C LEU A 156 5.88 11.66 1.84
N LYS A 157 6.10 11.92 3.14
CA LYS A 157 6.91 11.04 3.99
C LYS A 157 6.33 9.63 4.08
N ALA A 158 5.03 9.51 4.29
CA ALA A 158 4.37 8.20 4.30
C ALA A 158 4.52 7.51 2.93
N ALA A 159 4.32 8.24 1.84
CA ALA A 159 4.49 7.72 0.48
C ALA A 159 5.92 7.28 0.15
N ASN A 160 6.94 7.99 0.65
CA ASN A 160 8.34 7.60 0.51
C ASN A 160 8.67 6.31 1.30
N SER A 161 7.93 6.02 2.37
CA SER A 161 8.08 4.79 3.16
C SER A 161 7.24 3.62 2.66
N MET A 162 6.65 3.72 1.46
CA MET A 162 5.85 2.62 0.89
C MET A 162 6.73 1.42 0.56
N GLU A 163 6.33 0.27 1.09
CA GLU A 163 6.74 -1.04 0.58
C GLU A 163 5.67 -1.56 -0.38
N TYR A 164 6.15 -2.06 -1.52
CA TYR A 164 5.34 -2.51 -2.65
C TYR A 164 5.36 -4.03 -2.72
#